data_AF-A0A484AP07-F1
#
_entry.id   AF-A0A484AP07-F1
#
_cell.length_a   1.000
_cell.length_b   1.000
_cell.length_c   1.000
_cell.angle_alpha   90.00
_cell.angle_beta   90.00
_cell.angle_gamma   90.00
#
_symmetry.space_group_name_H-M   'P 1'
#
loop_
_entity.id
_entity.type
_entity.pdbx_description
1 polymer ?
#
loop_
_entity_poly.entity_id
_entity_poly.type
_entity_poly.pdbx_seq_one_letter_code
_entity_poly.pdbx_strand_id
1 'polypeptide(L)' 'IRTSPGNGSVTLTTLGIHCTASLGKTSHLFLRRNEKRMHFDGANFIVRNAGHSAGFNENNLLIVY' A
#
# COMPACT_ATOMS: atom_id res chain seq x y z
N ILE A 1 -7.26 -14.32 4.70
CA ILE A 1 -6.24 -14.14 3.64
C ILE A 1 -6.81 -14.73 2.35
N ARG A 2 -6.54 -14.12 1.19
CA ARG A 2 -6.94 -14.62 -0.13
C ARG A 2 -5.74 -14.60 -1.06
N THR A 3 -5.50 -15.68 -1.77
CA THR A 3 -4.43 -15.80 -2.76
C THR A 3 -5.04 -15.96 -4.16
N SER A 4 -4.36 -15.44 -5.17
CA SER A 4 -4.65 -15.67 -6.58
C SER A 4 -3.35 -16.07 -7.29
N PRO A 5 -3.04 -17.38 -7.34
CA PRO A 5 -1.81 -17.87 -7.96
C PRO A 5 -1.70 -17.48 -9.44
N GLY A 6 -2.81 -17.53 -10.20
CA GLY A 6 -2.83 -17.15 -11.61
C GLY A 6 -2.49 -15.67 -11.86
N ASN A 7 -2.80 -14.80 -10.90
CA ASN A 7 -2.44 -13.37 -10.95
C ASN A 7 -1.17 -13.06 -10.16
N GLY A 8 -0.51 -14.05 -9.56
CA GLY A 8 0.68 -13.86 -8.71
C GLY A 8 0.45 -12.91 -7.54
N SER A 9 -0.75 -12.90 -6.94
CA SER A 9 -1.13 -11.91 -5.92
C SER A 9 -1.71 -12.53 -4.64
N VAL A 10 -1.55 -11.79 -3.54
CA VAL A 10 -2.12 -12.11 -2.22
C VAL A 10 -2.78 -10.86 -1.64
N THR A 11 -3.93 -11.04 -1.01
CA THR A 11 -4.65 -10.00 -0.28
C THR A 11 -4.88 -10.44 1.16
N LEU A 12 -4.48 -9.58 2.10
CA LEU A 12 -4.79 -9.67 3.52
C LEU A 12 -5.74 -8.53 3.88
N THR A 13 -6.93 -8.88 4.36
CA THR A 13 -7.85 -7.91 4.96
C THR A 13 -8.07 -8.28 6.43
N THR A 14 -7.86 -7.32 7.31
CA THR A 14 -8.21 -7.35 8.73
C THR A 14 -9.11 -6.15 9.04
N LEU A 15 -9.56 -6.01 10.28
CA LEU A 15 -10.34 -4.83 10.72
C LEU A 15 -9.54 -3.52 10.59
N GLY A 16 -8.21 -3.57 10.70
CA GLY A 16 -7.36 -2.37 10.69
C GLY A 16 -6.58 -2.14 9.40
N ILE A 17 -6.42 -3.18 8.56
CA ILE A 17 -5.52 -3.13 7.41
C ILE A 17 -6.15 -3.87 6.23
N HIS A 18 -6.07 -3.24 5.05
CA HIS A 18 -6.23 -3.91 3.77
C HIS A 18 -4.92 -3.83 3.01
N CYS A 19 -4.33 -4.99 2.72
CA CYS A 19 -3.04 -5.10 2.05
C CYS A 19 -3.15 -6.03 0.85
N THR A 20 -2.59 -5.63 -0.28
CA THR A 20 -2.44 -6.46 -1.47
C THR A 20 -0.99 -6.41 -1.92
N ALA A 21 -0.40 -7.57 -2.19
CA ALA A 21 0.92 -7.67 -2.80
C ALA A 21 0.81 -8.53 -4.07
N SER A 22 1.57 -8.16 -5.10
CA SER A 22 1.60 -8.87 -6.38
C SER A 22 3.01 -8.94 -6.92
N LEU A 23 3.35 -10.11 -7.46
CA LEU A 23 4.49 -10.35 -8.34
C LEU A 23 4.02 -10.79 -9.75
N GLY A 24 2.73 -10.65 -10.06
CA GLY A 24 2.16 -10.99 -11.36
C GLY A 24 2.54 -10.00 -12.46
N LYS A 25 1.58 -9.66 -13.34
CA LYS A 25 1.81 -8.75 -14.49
C LYS A 25 2.49 -7.43 -14.09
N THR A 26 2.15 -6.89 -12.92
CA THR A 26 2.84 -5.76 -12.31
C THR A 26 3.20 -6.09 -10.87
N SER A 27 4.47 -5.85 -10.51
CA SER A 27 4.89 -5.93 -9.12
C SER A 27 4.38 -4.70 -8.38
N HIS A 28 3.65 -4.92 -7.30
CA HIS A 28 3.19 -3.83 -6.46
C HIS A 28 2.93 -4.30 -5.04
N LEU A 29 2.99 -3.35 -4.11
CA LEU A 29 2.53 -3.50 -2.73
C LEU A 29 1.60 -2.35 -2.39
N PHE A 30 0.35 -2.67 -2.06
CA PHE A 30 -0.64 -1.72 -1.60
C PHE A 30 -0.98 -1.99 -0.14
N LEU A 31 -1.00 -0.93 0.67
CA LEU A 31 -1.43 -0.96 2.07
C LEU A 31 -2.42 0.18 2.31
N ARG A 32 -3.53 -0.12 2.95
CA ARG A 32 -4.53 0.86 3.39
C ARG A 32 -4.93 0.62 4.84
N ARG A 33 -4.89 1.68 5.64
CA ARG A 33 -5.51 1.76 6.97
C ARG A 33 -6.34 3.03 7.04
N ASN A 34 -7.66 2.87 7.09
CA ASN A 34 -8.62 3.99 6.97
C ASN A 34 -8.37 4.82 5.70
N GLU A 35 -8.02 6.09 5.87
CA GLU A 35 -7.71 7.05 4.81
C GLU A 35 -6.22 7.09 4.44
N LYS A 36 -5.37 6.45 5.24
CA LYS A 36 -3.93 6.35 4.99
C LYS A 36 -3.67 5.22 3.99
N ARG A 37 -2.92 5.53 2.94
CA ARG A 37 -2.58 4.60 1.87
C ARG A 37 -1.10 4.69 1.55
N MET A 38 -0.48 3.55 1.29
CA MET A 38 0.86 3.44 0.74
C MET A 38 0.79 2.48 -0.45
N HIS A 39 1.35 2.90 -1.59
CA HIS A 39 1.44 2.08 -2.78
C HIS A 39 2.89 2.09 -3.27
N PHE A 40 3.50 0.92 -3.35
CA PHE A 40 4.74 0.69 -4.07
C PHE A 40 4.39 0.14 -5.45
N ASP A 41 4.85 0.81 -6.51
CA ASP A 41 4.56 0.45 -7.91
C ASP A 41 5.65 -0.38 -8.59
N GLY A 42 6.65 -0.83 -7.83
CA GLY A 42 7.84 -1.52 -8.33
C GLY A 42 9.10 -0.63 -8.38
N ALA A 43 8.93 0.69 -8.29
CA ALA A 43 10.06 1.64 -8.27
C ALA A 43 9.95 2.65 -7.11
N ASN A 44 8.75 3.18 -6.87
CA ASN A 44 8.53 4.29 -5.94
C ASN A 44 7.44 3.97 -4.92
N PHE A 45 7.59 4.55 -3.73
CA PHE A 45 6.52 4.60 -2.73
C PHE A 45 5.70 5.87 -2.90
N ILE A 46 4.39 5.69 -3.06
CA ILE A 46 3.39 6.75 -3.10
C ILE A 46 2.59 6.67 -1.80
N VAL A 47 2.74 7.67 -0.94
CA VAL A 47 2.04 7.74 0.35
C VAL A 47 0.97 8.82 0.28
N ARG A 48 -0.23 8.51 0.80
CA ARG A 48 -1.38 9.43 0.83
C ARG A 48 -2.13 9.36 2.15
N ASN A 49 -2.72 10.48 2.55
CA ASN A 49 -3.66 10.57 3.67
C ASN A 49 -4.88 11.39 3.23
N ALA A 50 -6.08 10.83 3.34
CA ALA A 50 -7.33 11.51 2.98
C ALA A 50 -7.33 12.14 1.58
N GLY A 51 -6.64 11.52 0.62
CA GLY A 51 -6.52 12.01 -0.77
C GLY A 51 -5.34 12.94 -1.02
N HIS A 52 -4.75 13.53 0.02
CA HIS A 52 -3.58 14.39 -0.07
C HIS A 52 -2.28 13.60 -0.24
N SER A 53 -1.32 14.20 -0.92
CA SER A 53 0.05 13.69 -0.99
C SER A 53 0.65 13.71 0.41
N ALA A 54 1.36 12.64 0.77
CA ALA A 54 1.98 12.52 2.07
C ALA A 54 3.33 11.81 1.95
N GLY A 55 4.13 11.87 3.01
CA GLY A 55 5.43 11.21 3.11
C GLY A 55 5.84 11.04 4.56
N PHE A 56 6.98 10.39 4.80
CA PHE A 56 7.56 10.31 6.14
C PHE A 56 8.73 11.28 6.23
N ASN A 57 8.79 12.05 7.32
CA ASN A 57 9.98 12.87 7.60
C ASN A 57 11.09 12.04 8.26
N GLU A 58 12.19 12.70 8.61
CA GLU A 58 13.37 12.11 9.26
C GLU A 58 13.07 11.43 10.61
N ASN A 59 11.95 11.76 11.25
CA ASN A 59 11.49 11.15 12.51
C ASN A 59 10.46 10.02 12.29
N ASN A 60 10.30 9.54 11.06
CA ASN A 60 9.27 8.56 10.67
C ASN A 60 7.83 9.01 10.96
N LEU A 61 7.58 10.32 11.02
CA LEU A 61 6.25 10.89 11.17
C LEU A 61 5.62 11.13 9.80
N LEU A 62 4.34 10.79 9.66
CA LEU A 62 3.58 11.06 8.45
C LEU A 62 3.33 12.56 8.32
N ILE A 63 3.86 13.17 7.27
CA ILE A 63 3.64 14.56 6.87
C ILE A 63 2.71 14.59 5.66
N VAL A 64 1.75 15.51 5.66
CA VAL A 64 0.86 15.79 4.53
C VAL A 64 1.37 17.05 3.84
N TYR A 65 1.45 17.03 2.50
CA TYR A 65 1.90 18.13 1.65
C TYR A 65 0.75 18.80 0.91
#